data_AF-A0A0V0Q8N8-F1
#
_entry.id   AF-A0A0V0Q8N8-F1
#
_cell.length_a   1.000
_cell.length_b   1.000
_cell.length_c   1.000
_cell.angle_alpha   90.00
_cell.angle_beta   90.00
_cell.angle_gamma   90.00
#
_symmetry.space_group_name_H-M   'P 1'
#
loop_
_entity.id
_entity.type
_entity.pdbx_description
1 polymer ?
#
loop_
_entity_poly.entity_id
_entity_poly.type
_entity_poly.pdbx_seq_one_letter_code
_entity_poly.pdbx_strand_id
1 'polypeptide(L)'
;MQKTHKILKFLTQNDKIQSLKLFNKKQVYKFCVFESSEKQFISKEELEIQENKEKYQQQLKIIQASLIHVNKLGWNDKAIGQGCLDLNISSASNRLITPYEVIVYQMKNWNKEAIKELEEEIQQTRKALVTIVYACDRALKTQLKTGPGWLQADLSLQFFFEKPIFLDPPKSV
;
A
#
# COMPACT_ATOMS: atom_id res chain seq x y z
N MET A 1 19.30 -23.19 -23.37
CA MET A 1 18.78 -21.80 -23.36
C MET A 1 17.27 -21.73 -23.08
N GLN A 2 16.76 -22.24 -21.94
CA GLN A 2 15.31 -22.22 -21.64
C GLN A 2 14.95 -21.48 -20.33
N LYS A 3 15.95 -21.01 -19.56
CA LYS A 3 15.73 -20.37 -18.26
C LYS A 3 15.56 -18.84 -18.32
N THR A 4 16.10 -18.17 -19.33
CA THR A 4 16.02 -16.71 -19.49
C THR A 4 14.65 -16.21 -19.98
N HIS A 5 13.90 -17.03 -20.72
CA HIS A 5 12.56 -16.70 -21.21
C HIS A 5 11.48 -16.63 -20.11
N LYS A 6 11.71 -17.25 -18.93
CA LYS A 6 10.76 -17.16 -17.81
C LYS A 6 10.83 -15.82 -17.07
N ILE A 7 12.00 -15.17 -17.02
CA ILE A 7 12.19 -13.91 -16.29
C ILE A 7 11.59 -12.73 -17.08
N LEU A 8 11.71 -12.73 -18.41
CA LEU A 8 11.12 -11.70 -19.28
C LEU A 8 9.58 -11.74 -19.30
N LYS A 9 8.95 -12.93 -19.16
CA LYS A 9 7.48 -13.04 -19.01
C LYS A 9 6.97 -12.51 -17.66
N PHE A 10 7.81 -12.49 -16.62
CA PHE A 10 7.42 -11.96 -15.30
C PHE A 10 7.44 -10.42 -15.27
N LEU A 11 8.28 -9.80 -16.10
CA LEU A 11 8.38 -8.34 -16.19
C LEU A 11 7.25 -7.73 -17.04
N THR A 12 6.83 -8.39 -18.12
CA THR A 12 5.71 -7.91 -18.96
C THR A 12 4.33 -8.08 -18.34
N GLN A 13 4.18 -8.93 -17.31
CA GLN A 13 2.94 -9.00 -16.53
C GLN A 13 2.79 -7.85 -15.51
N ASN A 14 3.85 -7.10 -15.21
CA ASN A 14 3.83 -5.99 -14.25
C ASN A 14 3.40 -4.64 -14.84
N ASP A 15 3.28 -4.51 -16.16
CA ASP A 15 2.82 -3.26 -16.79
C ASP A 15 1.34 -2.96 -16.47
N LYS A 16 0.56 -3.97 -16.10
CA LYS A 16 -0.81 -3.79 -15.58
C LYS A 16 -0.86 -3.14 -14.19
N ILE A 17 0.25 -3.10 -13.44
CA ILE A 17 0.29 -2.49 -12.11
C ILE A 17 0.56 -0.97 -12.21
N GLN A 18 1.15 -0.49 -13.30
CA GLN A 18 1.35 0.95 -13.50
C GLN A 18 0.06 1.68 -13.93
N SER A 19 -0.83 1.02 -14.67
CA SER A 19 -2.13 1.61 -15.05
C SER A 19 -3.08 1.79 -13.86
N LEU A 20 -2.98 0.96 -12.82
CA LEU A 20 -3.75 1.11 -11.57
C LEU A 20 -3.28 2.30 -10.72
N LYS A 21 -2.01 2.74 -10.84
CA LYS A 21 -1.49 3.92 -10.11
C LYS A 21 -1.91 5.25 -10.73
N LEU A 22 -2.24 5.28 -12.02
CA LEU A 22 -2.73 6.50 -12.68
C LEU A 22 -4.24 6.74 -12.47
N PHE A 23 -5.02 5.69 -12.22
CA PHE A 23 -6.47 5.85 -12.03
C PHE A 23 -6.84 6.46 -10.66
N ASN A 24 -5.96 6.38 -9.66
CA ASN A 24 -6.22 6.89 -8.32
C ASN A 24 -5.75 8.33 -8.05
N LYS A 25 -5.03 8.99 -8.98
CA LYS A 25 -4.60 10.39 -8.79
C LYS A 25 -5.64 11.44 -9.21
N LYS A 26 -6.64 11.09 -10.04
CA LYS A 26 -7.68 12.04 -10.49
C LYS A 26 -8.88 12.17 -9.54
N GLN A 27 -9.04 11.27 -8.56
CA GLN A 27 -10.13 11.33 -7.58
C GLN A 27 -9.73 11.95 -6.24
N VAL A 28 -8.43 12.18 -6.00
CA VAL A 28 -7.92 12.69 -4.71
C VAL A 28 -7.74 14.22 -4.69
N TYR A 29 -7.90 14.91 -5.83
CA TYR A 29 -7.73 16.37 -5.94
C TYR A 29 -9.04 17.16 -6.02
N LYS A 30 -10.11 16.71 -5.35
CA LYS A 30 -11.35 17.50 -5.19
C LYS A 30 -11.73 17.79 -3.74
N PHE A 31 -10.76 17.79 -2.82
CA PHE A 31 -11.02 18.10 -1.40
C PHE A 31 -10.01 19.00 -0.70
N CYS A 32 -9.07 19.61 -1.43
CA CYS A 32 -8.17 20.59 -0.84
C CYS A 32 -7.95 21.72 -1.81
N VAL A 33 -8.61 22.85 -1.56
CA VAL A 33 -8.11 24.24 -1.61
C VAL A 33 -9.34 25.13 -1.50
N PHE A 34 -9.51 25.77 -0.35
CA PHE A 34 -9.85 27.20 -0.24
C PHE A 34 -9.71 27.59 1.24
N GLU A 35 -8.49 27.96 1.64
CA GLU A 35 -8.29 28.87 2.76
C GLU A 35 -8.28 30.28 2.18
N SER A 36 -9.29 31.07 2.53
CA SER A 36 -9.16 32.52 2.60
C SER A 36 -10.22 33.05 3.57
N SER A 37 -9.72 33.43 4.74
CA SER A 37 -10.23 34.42 5.68
C SER A 37 -11.49 35.19 5.26
N GLU A 38 -12.60 34.89 5.94
CA GLU A 38 -13.63 35.85 6.34
C GLU A 38 -14.49 35.16 7.41
N LYS A 39 -14.91 35.90 8.45
CA LYS A 39 -15.85 35.38 9.46
C LYS A 39 -17.18 35.15 8.75
N GLN A 40 -17.44 33.92 8.33
CA GLN A 40 -18.63 33.57 7.56
C GLN A 40 -19.58 32.71 8.40
N PHE A 41 -20.85 33.08 8.31
CA PHE A 41 -21.99 32.35 8.84
C PHE A 41 -21.91 30.90 8.34
N ILE A 42 -21.73 29.95 9.26
CA ILE A 42 -21.70 28.54 8.92
C ILE A 42 -23.05 28.17 8.32
N SER A 43 -23.03 27.70 7.07
CA SER A 43 -24.26 27.27 6.39
C SER A 43 -24.81 26.01 7.08
N LYS A 44 -26.14 25.80 7.05
CA LYS A 44 -26.76 24.62 7.69
C LYS A 44 -26.17 23.29 7.21
N GLU A 45 -25.72 23.23 5.96
CA GLU A 45 -25.08 22.06 5.35
C GLU A 45 -23.71 21.73 5.97
N GLU A 46 -22.92 22.74 6.33
CA GLU A 46 -21.62 22.53 6.98
C GLU A 46 -21.77 22.02 8.42
N LEU A 47 -22.80 22.46 9.14
CA LEU A 47 -23.14 21.95 10.47
C LEU A 47 -23.56 20.47 10.44
N GLU A 48 -24.41 20.07 9.47
CA GLU A 48 -24.83 18.68 9.33
C GLU A 48 -23.65 17.74 8.98
N ILE A 49 -22.70 18.22 8.17
CA ILE A 49 -21.47 17.45 7.87
C ILE A 49 -20.59 17.30 9.12
N GLN A 50 -20.48 18.36 9.93
CA GLN A 50 -19.71 18.34 11.17
C GLN A 50 -20.32 17.37 12.20
N GLU A 51 -21.63 17.44 12.43
CA GLU A 51 -22.34 16.55 13.36
C GLU A 51 -22.23 15.08 12.94
N ASN A 52 -22.34 14.79 11.64
CA ASN A 52 -22.17 13.43 11.13
C ASN A 52 -20.74 12.89 11.34
N LYS A 53 -19.73 13.75 11.24
CA LYS A 53 -18.33 13.35 11.53
C LYS A 53 -18.13 13.04 13.01
N GLU A 54 -18.66 13.87 13.90
CA GLU A 54 -18.54 13.66 15.35
C GLU A 54 -19.23 12.38 15.81
N LYS A 55 -20.44 12.13 15.30
CA LYS A 55 -21.17 10.88 15.54
C LYS A 55 -20.36 9.66 15.09
N TYR A 56 -19.78 9.72 13.90
CA TYR A 56 -18.93 8.63 13.39
C TYR A 56 -17.68 8.41 14.26
N GLN A 57 -17.04 9.49 14.72
CA GLN A 57 -15.89 9.39 15.63
C GLN A 57 -16.27 8.76 16.97
N GLN A 58 -17.44 9.10 17.51
CA GLN A 58 -17.93 8.49 18.75
C GLN A 58 -18.21 7.00 18.55
N GLN A 59 -18.81 6.61 17.43
CA GLN A 59 -19.04 5.20 17.10
C GLN A 59 -17.71 4.43 17.02
N LEU A 60 -16.70 5.00 16.36
CA LEU A 60 -15.37 4.38 16.27
C LEU A 60 -14.73 4.15 17.64
N LYS A 61 -14.84 5.12 18.57
CA LYS A 61 -14.31 4.96 19.93
C LYS A 61 -14.99 3.79 20.67
N ILE A 62 -16.31 3.70 20.57
CA ILE A 62 -17.07 2.60 21.19
C ILE A 62 -16.65 1.26 20.56
N ILE A 63 -16.54 1.16 19.23
CA ILE A 63 -16.08 -0.06 18.55
C ILE A 63 -14.70 -0.48 19.08
N GLN A 64 -13.75 0.45 19.16
CA GLN A 64 -12.40 0.18 19.65
C GLN A 64 -12.38 -0.32 21.09
N ALA A 65 -13.14 0.32 21.99
CA ALA A 65 -13.26 -0.12 23.38
C ALA A 65 -13.92 -1.51 23.49
N SER A 66 -14.92 -1.77 22.64
CA SER A 66 -15.65 -3.05 22.62
C SER A 66 -14.75 -4.24 22.27
N LEU A 67 -13.80 -4.05 21.34
CA LEU A 67 -12.90 -5.10 20.86
C LEU A 67 -12.07 -5.75 21.98
N ILE A 68 -11.78 -5.01 23.06
CA ILE A 68 -11.04 -5.52 24.23
C ILE A 68 -11.80 -6.69 24.88
N HIS A 69 -13.13 -6.64 24.87
CA HIS A 69 -13.99 -7.60 25.57
C HIS A 69 -14.51 -8.73 24.67
N VAL A 70 -14.31 -8.62 23.36
CA VAL A 70 -14.81 -9.59 22.38
C VAL A 70 -14.28 -11.00 22.66
N ASN A 71 -13.03 -11.15 23.11
CA ASN A 71 -12.46 -12.47 23.43
C ASN A 71 -13.18 -13.18 24.60
N LYS A 72 -13.74 -12.40 25.54
CA LYS A 72 -14.40 -12.93 26.75
C LYS A 72 -15.91 -13.03 26.57
N LEU A 73 -16.53 -12.05 25.92
CA LEU A 73 -17.99 -11.91 25.82
C LEU A 73 -18.55 -12.30 24.45
N GLY A 74 -17.70 -12.41 23.43
CA GLY A 74 -18.08 -12.68 22.05
C GLY A 74 -18.45 -11.42 21.25
N TRP A 75 -18.80 -11.62 19.98
CA TRP A 75 -19.23 -10.56 19.06
C TRP A 75 -20.72 -10.25 19.23
N ASN A 76 -21.09 -9.62 20.35
CA ASN A 76 -22.49 -9.31 20.68
C ASN A 76 -22.62 -8.00 21.46
N ASP A 77 -23.85 -7.61 21.76
CA ASP A 77 -24.17 -6.34 22.46
C ASP A 77 -23.60 -6.26 23.87
N LYS A 78 -23.24 -7.39 24.50
CA LYS A 78 -22.62 -7.37 25.84
C LYS A 78 -21.19 -6.85 25.77
N ALA A 79 -20.43 -7.23 24.74
CA ALA A 79 -19.09 -6.68 24.50
C ALA A 79 -19.15 -5.17 24.22
N ILE A 80 -20.15 -4.73 23.45
CA ILE A 80 -20.38 -3.31 23.16
C ILE A 80 -20.77 -2.54 24.43
N GLY A 81 -21.71 -3.09 25.20
CA GLY A 81 -22.12 -2.51 26.47
C GLY A 81 -20.94 -2.33 27.44
N GLN A 82 -20.05 -3.31 27.52
CA GLN A 82 -18.84 -3.21 28.33
C GLN A 82 -17.88 -2.14 27.79
N GLY A 83 -17.69 -2.05 26.47
CA GLY A 83 -16.91 -0.98 25.84
C GLY A 83 -17.47 0.43 26.12
N CYS A 84 -18.80 0.59 26.16
CA CYS A 84 -19.44 1.85 26.58
C CYS A 84 -19.12 2.20 28.03
N LEU A 85 -19.17 1.21 28.94
CA LEU A 85 -18.84 1.41 30.36
C LEU A 85 -17.38 1.82 30.54
N ASP A 86 -16.46 1.21 29.80
CA ASP A 86 -15.03 1.55 29.84
C ASP A 86 -14.76 3.00 29.39
N LEU A 87 -15.61 3.55 28.51
CA LEU A 87 -15.55 4.94 28.07
C LEU A 87 -16.29 5.92 29.00
N ASN A 88 -16.81 5.43 30.14
CA ASN A 88 -17.69 6.17 31.05
C ASN A 88 -18.95 6.73 30.36
N ILE A 89 -19.48 6.00 29.37
CA ILE A 89 -20.72 6.33 28.66
C ILE A 89 -21.82 5.37 29.12
N SER A 90 -23.08 5.82 29.06
CA SER A 90 -24.24 4.95 29.33
C SER A 90 -24.19 3.68 28.48
N SER A 91 -24.45 2.52 29.10
CA SER A 91 -24.57 1.24 28.39
C SER A 91 -25.66 1.26 27.32
N ALA A 92 -26.65 2.15 27.43
CA ALA A 92 -27.69 2.38 26.43
C ALA A 92 -27.14 2.88 25.08
N SER A 93 -25.93 3.47 25.06
CA SER A 93 -25.23 3.86 23.84
C SER A 93 -24.78 2.67 23.00
N ASN A 94 -24.88 1.44 23.50
CA ASN A 94 -24.68 0.25 22.68
C ASN A 94 -25.65 0.18 21.49
N ARG A 95 -26.82 0.85 21.55
CA ARG A 95 -27.77 0.94 20.43
C ARG A 95 -27.26 1.76 19.24
N LEU A 96 -26.20 2.54 19.42
CA LEU A 96 -25.61 3.34 18.35
C LEU A 96 -24.84 2.50 17.34
N ILE A 97 -24.53 1.24 17.68
CA ILE A 97 -23.64 0.37 16.92
C ILE A 97 -24.17 -1.05 16.99
N THR A 98 -24.09 -1.75 15.88
CA THR A 98 -24.44 -3.16 15.80
C THR A 98 -23.20 -4.04 15.97
N PRO A 99 -23.32 -5.27 16.51
CA PRO A 99 -22.21 -6.22 16.55
C PRO A 99 -21.58 -6.46 15.18
N TYR A 100 -22.38 -6.39 14.12
CA TYR A 100 -21.91 -6.48 12.73
C TYR A 100 -20.89 -5.39 12.38
N GLU A 101 -21.12 -4.14 12.78
CA GLU A 101 -20.18 -3.04 12.52
C GLU A 101 -18.84 -3.23 13.23
N VAL A 102 -18.85 -3.81 14.44
CA VAL A 102 -17.63 -4.17 15.18
C VAL A 102 -16.84 -5.24 14.41
N ILE A 103 -17.52 -6.27 13.90
CA ILE A 103 -16.90 -7.32 13.07
C ILE A 103 -16.31 -6.73 11.79
N VAL A 104 -17.08 -5.93 11.06
CA VAL A 104 -16.63 -5.29 9.82
C VAL A 104 -15.43 -4.38 10.06
N TYR A 105 -15.42 -3.64 11.17
CA TYR A 105 -14.28 -2.82 11.55
C TYR A 105 -13.03 -3.69 11.79
N GLN A 106 -13.16 -4.78 12.56
CA GLN A 106 -12.03 -5.67 12.81
C GLN A 106 -11.51 -6.33 11.53
N MET A 107 -12.40 -6.82 10.66
CA MET A 107 -12.02 -7.39 9.36
C MET A 107 -11.26 -6.38 8.49
N LYS A 108 -11.69 -5.11 8.48
CA LYS A 108 -10.98 -4.04 7.78
C LYS A 108 -9.58 -3.81 8.35
N ASN A 109 -9.41 -3.89 9.67
CA ASN A 109 -8.10 -3.75 10.30
C ASN A 109 -7.18 -4.92 9.97
N TRP A 110 -7.65 -6.16 10.09
CA TRP A 110 -6.89 -7.35 9.69
C TRP A 110 -6.49 -7.31 8.22
N ASN A 111 -7.39 -6.89 7.33
CA ASN A 111 -7.06 -6.75 5.90
C ASN A 111 -5.97 -5.69 5.67
N LYS A 112 -6.01 -4.57 6.40
CA LYS A 112 -4.96 -3.53 6.31
C LYS A 112 -3.61 -4.06 6.80
N GLU A 113 -3.59 -4.78 7.92
CA GLU A 113 -2.38 -5.38 8.47
C GLU A 113 -1.79 -6.43 7.52
N ALA A 114 -2.63 -7.31 6.96
CA ALA A 114 -2.20 -8.32 5.99
C ALA A 114 -1.62 -7.69 4.71
N ILE A 115 -2.23 -6.62 4.20
CA ILE A 115 -1.69 -5.88 3.05
C ILE A 115 -0.34 -5.25 3.40
N LYS A 116 -0.21 -4.65 4.59
CA LYS A 116 1.03 -4.03 5.04
C LYS A 116 2.16 -5.05 5.15
N GLU A 117 1.89 -6.21 5.73
CA GLU A 117 2.86 -7.30 5.85
C GLU A 117 3.35 -7.77 4.47
N LEU A 118 2.42 -7.94 3.52
CA LEU A 118 2.76 -8.29 2.14
C LEU A 118 3.63 -7.22 1.45
N GLU A 119 3.32 -5.94 1.67
CA GLU A 119 4.12 -4.82 1.14
C GLU A 119 5.53 -4.81 1.72
N GLU A 120 5.69 -5.08 3.02
CA GLU A 120 6.98 -5.17 3.70
C GLU A 120 7.81 -6.34 3.14
N GLU A 121 7.22 -7.51 2.92
CA GLU A 121 7.89 -8.67 2.32
C GLU A 121 8.35 -8.39 0.87
N ILE A 122 7.49 -7.76 0.06
CA ILE A 122 7.85 -7.34 -1.30
C ILE A 122 9.01 -6.34 -1.25
N GLN A 123 9.01 -5.40 -0.31
CA GLN A 123 10.07 -4.42 -0.16
C GLN A 123 11.40 -5.08 0.25
N GLN A 124 11.38 -6.04 1.18
CA GLN A 124 12.56 -6.80 1.58
C GLN A 124 13.14 -7.59 0.41
N THR A 125 12.29 -8.27 -0.35
CA THR A 125 12.68 -9.02 -1.55
C THR A 125 13.34 -8.12 -2.59
N ARG A 126 12.77 -6.93 -2.84
CA ARG A 126 13.36 -5.94 -3.76
C ARG A 126 14.75 -5.47 -3.30
N LYS A 127 14.92 -5.19 -2.00
CA LYS A 127 16.23 -4.81 -1.44
C LYS A 127 17.27 -5.92 -1.63
N ALA A 128 16.87 -7.18 -1.41
CA ALA A 128 17.75 -8.33 -1.62
C ALA A 128 18.15 -8.45 -3.10
N LEU A 129 17.21 -8.33 -4.03
CA LEU A 129 17.50 -8.39 -5.47
C LEU A 129 18.45 -7.28 -5.92
N VAL A 130 18.25 -6.03 -5.48
CA VAL A 130 19.16 -4.93 -5.82
C VAL A 130 20.56 -5.21 -5.28
N THR A 131 20.68 -5.76 -4.08
CA THR A 131 21.97 -6.11 -3.48
C THR A 131 22.69 -7.19 -4.29
N ILE A 132 21.96 -8.22 -4.73
CA ILE A 132 22.50 -9.29 -5.58
C ILE A 132 22.96 -8.73 -6.93
N VAL A 133 22.13 -7.92 -7.60
CA VAL A 133 22.45 -7.31 -8.89
C VAL A 133 23.71 -6.44 -8.77
N TYR A 134 23.80 -5.63 -7.72
CA TYR A 134 24.97 -4.79 -7.47
C TYR A 134 26.23 -5.61 -7.18
N ALA A 135 26.12 -6.68 -6.39
CA ALA A 135 27.24 -7.58 -6.10
C ALA A 135 27.74 -8.28 -7.38
N CYS A 136 26.82 -8.76 -8.23
CA CYS A 136 27.15 -9.36 -9.52
C CYS A 136 27.82 -8.36 -10.47
N ASP A 137 27.27 -7.15 -10.61
CA ASP A 137 27.85 -6.07 -11.43
C ASP A 137 29.28 -5.73 -10.97
N ARG A 138 29.48 -5.60 -9.66
CA ARG A 138 30.80 -5.33 -9.08
C ARG A 138 31.78 -6.49 -9.33
N ALA A 139 31.36 -7.73 -9.15
CA ALA A 139 32.18 -8.90 -9.40
C ALA A 139 32.59 -8.99 -10.88
N LEU A 140 31.65 -8.75 -11.80
CA LEU A 140 31.87 -8.80 -13.24
C LEU A 140 32.81 -7.68 -13.69
N LYS A 141 32.63 -6.45 -13.19
CA LYS A 141 33.56 -5.33 -13.42
C LYS A 141 34.96 -5.60 -12.88
N THR A 142 35.07 -6.30 -11.75
CA THR A 142 36.37 -6.67 -11.18
C THR A 142 37.04 -7.71 -12.06
N GLN A 143 36.34 -8.78 -12.47
CA GLN A 143 36.84 -9.80 -13.40
C GLN A 143 37.26 -9.21 -14.75
N LEU A 144 36.51 -8.24 -15.29
CA LEU A 144 36.89 -7.53 -16.51
C LEU A 144 38.18 -6.71 -16.38
N LYS A 145 38.52 -6.23 -15.17
CA LYS A 145 39.72 -5.42 -14.94
C LYS A 145 40.93 -6.25 -14.54
N THR A 146 40.73 -7.25 -13.70
CA THR A 146 41.81 -8.02 -13.04
C THR A 146 41.84 -9.48 -13.44
N GLY A 147 40.86 -9.95 -14.22
CA GLY A 147 40.80 -11.33 -14.69
C GLY A 147 41.86 -11.62 -15.75
N PRO A 148 42.09 -12.92 -16.04
CA PRO A 148 43.06 -13.33 -17.05
C PRO A 148 42.67 -12.81 -18.44
N GLY A 149 43.66 -12.41 -19.24
CA GLY A 149 43.44 -11.67 -20.50
C GLY A 149 42.52 -12.37 -21.51
N TRP A 150 42.47 -13.70 -21.52
CA TRP A 150 41.54 -14.45 -22.38
C TRP A 150 40.07 -14.25 -21.99
N LEU A 151 39.77 -14.10 -20.70
CA LEU A 151 38.41 -13.84 -20.19
C LEU A 151 37.96 -12.40 -20.52
N GLN A 152 38.90 -11.44 -20.47
CA GLN A 152 38.64 -10.05 -20.86
C GLN A 152 38.32 -9.95 -22.36
N ALA A 153 39.09 -10.66 -23.20
CA ALA A 153 38.86 -10.72 -24.64
C ALA A 153 37.52 -11.40 -25.00
N ASP A 154 37.19 -12.51 -24.35
CA ASP A 154 35.96 -13.28 -24.63
C ASP A 154 34.68 -12.51 -24.25
N LEU A 155 34.69 -11.80 -23.11
CA LEU A 155 33.60 -10.90 -22.74
C LEU A 155 33.48 -9.71 -23.70
N SER A 156 34.59 -9.12 -24.14
CA SER A 156 34.57 -8.00 -25.09
C SER A 156 34.00 -8.42 -26.45
N LEU A 157 34.27 -9.65 -26.90
CA LEU A 157 33.71 -10.24 -28.12
C LEU A 157 32.20 -10.46 -28.00
N GLN A 158 31.71 -10.98 -26.87
CA GLN A 158 30.27 -11.16 -26.66
C GLN A 158 29.49 -9.84 -26.73
N PHE A 159 29.99 -8.76 -26.13
CA PHE A 159 29.36 -7.43 -26.23
C PHE A 159 29.51 -6.78 -27.63
N PHE A 160 30.53 -7.15 -28.40
CA PHE A 160 30.71 -6.64 -29.76
C PHE A 160 29.80 -7.33 -30.79
N PHE A 161 29.48 -8.62 -30.58
CA PHE A 161 28.66 -9.41 -31.51
C PHE A 161 27.18 -9.49 -31.13
N GLU A 162 26.82 -9.29 -29.86
CA GLU A 162 25.44 -8.95 -29.49
C GLU A 162 25.20 -7.47 -29.81
N LYS A 163 24.79 -7.19 -31.05
CA LYS A 163 24.32 -5.85 -31.45
C LYS A 163 23.38 -5.30 -30.36
N PRO A 164 23.66 -4.13 -29.76
CA PRO A 164 22.61 -3.42 -29.05
C PRO A 164 21.52 -3.17 -30.10
N ILE A 165 20.33 -3.73 -29.87
CA ILE A 165 19.14 -3.29 -30.56
C ILE A 165 18.90 -1.87 -30.03
N PHE A 166 19.63 -0.91 -30.60
CA PHE A 166 19.23 0.48 -30.60
C PHE A 166 17.86 0.48 -31.26
N LEU A 167 16.83 0.60 -30.44
CA LEU A 167 15.52 1.04 -30.87
C LEU A 167 15.78 2.35 -31.63
N ASP A 168 15.61 2.32 -32.94
CA ASP A 168 15.52 3.55 -33.73
C ASP A 168 14.51 4.46 -33.02
N PRO A 169 14.84 5.74 -32.76
CA PRO A 169 13.86 6.66 -32.22
C PRO A 169 12.65 6.68 -33.17
N PRO A 170 11.42 6.73 -32.63
CA PRO A 170 10.22 6.68 -33.45
C PRO A 170 10.27 7.84 -34.45
N LYS A 171 10.18 7.51 -35.74
CA LYS A 171 10.03 8.52 -36.79
C LYS A 171 8.76 9.31 -36.48
N SER A 172 8.92 10.60 -36.23
CA SER A 172 7.82 11.55 -36.13
C SER A 172 7.05 11.52 -37.45
N VAL A 173 5.78 11.11 -37.39
CA VAL A 173 4.78 11.34 -38.43
C VAL A 173 3.84 12.41 -37.91
#